data_AF-A0A3M0WL58-F1
#
_entry.id   AF-A0A3M0WL58-F1
#
_cell.length_a   1.000
_cell.length_b   1.000
_cell.length_c   1.000
_cell.angle_alpha   90.00
_cell.angle_beta   90.00
_cell.angle_gamma   90.00
#
_symmetry.space_group_name_H-M   'P 1'
#
loop_
_entity.id
_entity.type
_entity.pdbx_description
1 polymer ?
#
loop_
_entity_poly.entity_id
_entity_poly.type
_entity_poly.pdbx_seq_one_letter_code
_entity_poly.pdbx_strand_id
1 'polypeptide(L)'
;MKRKFYSKQVNVVSLFFISLLLFAGCNSINKEKKEKLAHLYVDLLVVEEFYHGIPDSIKAHQQKIFEKYKISAKEYLEEIKKMKEDKEEWDEFFQLTDEYLKEKSKKKS
;
A
#
# COMPACT_ATOMS: atom_id res chain seq x y z
N MET A 1 44.97 -34.14 42.32
CA MET A 1 44.74 -33.91 40.87
C MET A 1 43.68 -32.83 40.68
N LYS A 2 44.02 -31.65 40.15
CA LYS A 2 43.06 -30.57 39.88
C LYS A 2 42.97 -30.36 38.37
N ARG A 3 41.81 -30.61 37.76
CA ARG A 3 41.58 -30.34 36.33
C ARG A 3 41.24 -28.86 36.17
N LYS A 4 42.02 -28.14 35.35
CA LYS A 4 41.67 -26.77 34.91
C LYS A 4 40.95 -26.88 33.57
N PHE A 5 39.67 -26.53 33.55
CA PHE A 5 38.91 -26.36 32.31
C PHE A 5 39.10 -24.92 31.82
N TYR A 6 39.72 -24.76 30.65
CA TYR A 6 39.76 -23.47 29.96
C TYR A 6 38.53 -23.38 29.04
N SER A 7 37.55 -22.56 29.42
CA SER A 7 36.44 -22.23 28.53
C SER A 7 36.87 -21.09 27.62
N LYS A 8 36.97 -21.38 26.32
CA LYS A 8 37.37 -20.44 25.27
C LYS A 8 36.21 -19.45 25.08
N GLN A 9 36.41 -18.17 25.41
CA GLN A 9 35.40 -17.12 25.17
C GLN A 9 35.08 -17.04 23.68
N VAL A 10 33.85 -17.39 23.32
CA VAL A 10 33.34 -17.18 21.97
C VAL A 10 32.91 -15.72 21.89
N ASN A 11 33.48 -14.95 20.96
CA ASN A 11 33.18 -13.54 20.74
C ASN A 11 31.69 -13.33 20.43
N VAL A 12 30.91 -12.96 21.45
CA VAL A 12 29.44 -12.78 21.39
C VAL A 12 29.03 -11.54 20.55
N VAL A 13 30.00 -10.69 20.19
CA VAL A 13 29.77 -9.43 19.46
C VAL A 13 29.34 -9.66 18.00
N SER A 14 29.66 -10.82 17.41
CA SER A 14 29.36 -11.09 16.00
C SER A 14 27.89 -11.49 15.74
N LEU A 15 27.19 -12.05 16.73
CA LEU A 15 25.83 -12.56 16.53
C LEU A 15 24.76 -11.45 16.51
N PHE A 16 25.05 -10.29 17.10
CA PHE A 16 24.09 -9.18 17.19
C PHE A 16 23.90 -8.44 15.86
N PHE A 17 24.93 -8.40 15.01
CA PHE A 17 24.86 -7.71 13.71
C PHE A 17 24.00 -8.44 12.67
N ILE A 18 23.89 -9.76 12.76
CA ILE A 18 23.11 -10.57 11.81
C ILE A 18 21.60 -10.41 12.05
N SER A 19 21.18 -10.13 13.30
CA SER A 19 19.76 -9.92 13.63
C SER A 19 19.21 -8.58 13.11
N LEU A 20 20.07 -7.55 12.98
CA LEU A 20 19.64 -6.21 12.56
C LEU A 20 19.34 -6.13 11.05
N LEU A 21 19.90 -7.02 10.24
CA LEU A 21 19.68 -7.07 8.78
C LEU A 21 18.35 -7.72 8.38
N LEU A 22 17.66 -8.41 9.29
CA LEU A 22 16.40 -9.11 8.97
C LEU A 22 15.15 -8.20 9.04
N PHE A 23 15.26 -6.97 9.55
CA PHE A 23 14.15 -6.00 9.58
C PHE A 23 14.19 -4.96 8.45
N ALA A 24 15.21 -5.00 7.58
CA ALA A 24 15.31 -4.06 6.44
C ALA A 24 14.56 -4.52 5.17
N GLY A 25 13.66 -5.51 5.30
CA GLY A 25 13.05 -6.20 4.17
C GLY A 25 11.63 -5.76 3.82
N CYS A 26 11.53 -4.90 2.80
CA CYS A 26 10.42 -4.77 1.84
C CYS A 26 9.08 -4.22 2.35
N ASN A 27 8.93 -2.89 2.31
CA ASN A 27 7.65 -2.20 2.52
C ASN A 27 7.08 -1.60 1.23
N SER A 28 7.65 -1.94 0.06
CA SER A 28 7.13 -1.43 -1.22
C SER A 28 5.85 -2.19 -1.59
N ILE A 29 4.81 -1.42 -1.90
CA ILE A 29 3.56 -1.95 -2.42
C ILE A 29 3.86 -2.54 -3.79
N ASN A 30 3.47 -3.81 -4.03
CA ASN A 30 3.70 -4.40 -5.34
C ASN A 30 2.92 -3.63 -6.42
N LYS A 31 3.45 -3.61 -7.65
CA LYS A 31 2.88 -2.82 -8.76
C LYS A 31 1.39 -3.10 -9.00
N GLU A 32 0.99 -4.37 -8.94
CA GLU A 32 -0.41 -4.78 -9.13
C GLU A 32 -1.35 -4.17 -8.07
N LYS A 33 -0.93 -4.17 -6.79
CA LYS A 33 -1.70 -3.56 -5.71
C LYS A 33 -1.78 -2.04 -5.87
N LYS A 34 -0.70 -1.39 -6.31
CA LYS A 34 -0.69 0.06 -6.60
C LYS A 34 -1.68 0.43 -7.72
N GLU A 35 -1.65 -0.31 -8.82
CA GLU A 35 -2.58 -0.14 -9.95
C GLU A 35 -4.03 -0.34 -9.51
N LYS A 36 -4.29 -1.40 -8.73
CA LYS A 36 -5.61 -1.66 -8.15
C LYS A 36 -6.10 -0.52 -7.25
N LEU A 37 -5.24 0.03 -6.40
CA LEU A 37 -5.55 1.17 -5.54
C LEU A 37 -5.83 2.44 -6.35
N ALA A 38 -5.06 2.68 -7.41
CA ALA A 38 -5.27 3.82 -8.32
C ALA A 38 -6.63 3.72 -9.03
N HIS A 39 -6.97 2.53 -9.54
CA HIS A 39 -8.29 2.30 -10.16
C HIS A 39 -9.44 2.51 -9.17
N LEU A 40 -9.30 2.01 -7.94
CA LEU A 40 -10.28 2.23 -6.88
C LEU A 40 -10.41 3.72 -6.55
N TYR A 41 -9.31 4.47 -6.44
CA TYR A 41 -9.34 5.91 -6.19
C TYR A 41 -10.13 6.67 -7.25
N VAL A 42 -9.88 6.39 -8.54
CA VAL A 42 -10.65 6.99 -9.64
C VAL A 42 -12.12 6.62 -9.56
N ASP A 43 -12.46 5.36 -9.30
CA ASP A 43 -13.86 4.91 -9.17
C ASP A 43 -14.58 5.66 -8.03
N LEU A 44 -13.91 5.86 -6.89
CA LEU A 44 -14.44 6.61 -5.76
C LEU A 44 -14.65 8.09 -6.11
N LEU A 45 -13.66 8.72 -6.77
CA LEU A 45 -13.73 10.12 -7.17
C LEU A 45 -14.86 10.38 -8.19
N VAL A 46 -15.04 9.47 -9.15
CA VAL A 46 -16.16 9.54 -10.10
C VAL A 46 -17.51 9.43 -9.40
N VAL A 47 -17.63 8.59 -8.37
CA VAL A 47 -18.87 8.49 -7.57
C VAL A 47 -19.13 9.76 -6.77
N GLU A 48 -18.11 10.34 -6.14
CA GLU A 48 -18.24 11.60 -5.40
C GLU A 48 -18.69 12.75 -6.30
N GLU A 49 -18.12 12.84 -7.52
CA GLU A 49 -18.50 13.85 -8.50
C GLU A 49 -19.91 13.62 -9.06
N PHE A 50 -20.24 12.38 -9.43
CA PHE A 50 -21.52 12.07 -10.08
C PHE A 50 -22.72 12.19 -9.13
N TYR A 51 -22.54 11.79 -7.86
CA TYR A 51 -23.59 11.86 -6.84
C TYR A 51 -23.41 13.04 -5.88
N HIS A 52 -22.70 14.08 -6.32
CA HIS A 52 -22.43 15.27 -5.52
C HIS A 52 -23.73 15.81 -4.90
N GLY A 53 -23.70 16.07 -3.58
CA GLY A 53 -24.86 16.55 -2.83
C GLY A 53 -25.90 15.48 -2.44
N ILE A 54 -25.65 14.20 -2.74
CA ILE A 54 -26.55 13.07 -2.38
C ILE A 54 -25.78 12.03 -1.53
N PRO A 55 -25.59 12.27 -0.21
CA PRO A 55 -24.72 11.46 0.64
C PRO A 55 -25.06 9.97 0.67
N ASP A 56 -26.35 9.62 0.69
CA ASP A 56 -26.80 8.23 0.71
C ASP A 56 -26.41 7.50 -0.58
N SER A 57 -26.49 8.19 -1.73
CA SER A 57 -26.07 7.63 -3.01
C SER A 57 -24.56 7.46 -3.06
N ILE A 58 -23.79 8.43 -2.57
CA ILE A 58 -22.33 8.33 -2.46
C ILE A 58 -21.97 7.10 -1.63
N LYS A 59 -22.51 6.96 -0.41
CA LYS A 59 -22.21 5.86 0.49
C LYS A 59 -22.55 4.50 -0.12
N ALA A 60 -23.73 4.37 -0.73
CA ALA A 60 -24.16 3.13 -1.35
C ALA A 60 -23.26 2.70 -2.51
N HIS A 61 -22.77 3.64 -3.32
CA HIS A 61 -21.90 3.33 -4.45
C HIS A 61 -20.45 3.11 -4.02
N GLN A 62 -19.94 3.87 -3.05
CA GLN A 62 -18.62 3.63 -2.45
C GLN A 62 -18.54 2.23 -1.85
N GLN A 63 -19.57 1.77 -1.12
CA GLN A 63 -19.61 0.41 -0.59
C GLN A 63 -19.47 -0.64 -1.71
N LYS A 64 -20.23 -0.49 -2.80
CA LYS A 64 -20.14 -1.40 -3.97
C LYS A 64 -18.75 -1.40 -4.60
N ILE A 65 -18.08 -0.25 -4.64
CA ILE A 65 -16.70 -0.14 -5.13
C ILE A 65 -15.75 -0.93 -4.21
N PHE A 66 -15.81 -0.72 -2.90
CA PHE A 66 -14.97 -1.47 -1.97
C PHE A 66 -15.19 -3.00 -2.07
N GLU A 67 -16.43 -3.44 -2.22
CA GLU A 67 -16.77 -4.85 -2.47
C GLU A 67 -16.20 -5.36 -3.81
N LYS A 68 -16.35 -4.61 -4.91
CA LYS A 68 -15.80 -4.94 -6.24
C LYS A 68 -14.29 -5.17 -6.19
N TYR A 69 -13.57 -4.30 -5.49
CA TYR A 69 -12.13 -4.40 -5.37
C TYR A 69 -11.68 -5.30 -4.22
N LYS A 70 -12.60 -5.84 -3.40
CA LYS A 70 -12.27 -6.67 -2.22
C LYS A 70 -11.25 -5.99 -1.29
N ILE A 71 -11.42 -4.68 -1.08
CA ILE A 71 -10.57 -3.87 -0.20
C ILE A 71 -11.50 -3.13 0.77
N SER A 72 -11.16 -3.14 2.05
CA SER A 72 -11.94 -2.36 3.03
C SER A 72 -11.59 -0.88 2.96
N ALA A 73 -12.52 0.00 3.35
CA ALA A 73 -12.25 1.44 3.42
C ALA A 73 -11.05 1.78 4.33
N LYS A 74 -10.90 1.04 5.44
CA LYS A 74 -9.78 1.20 6.37
C LYS A 74 -8.44 0.82 5.72
N GLU A 75 -8.39 -0.36 5.10
CA GLU A 75 -7.20 -0.83 4.39
C GLU A 75 -6.79 0.14 3.27
N TYR A 76 -7.77 0.62 2.49
CA TYR A 76 -7.52 1.63 1.47
C TYR A 76 -6.86 2.90 2.06
N LEU A 77 -7.44 3.46 3.13
CA LEU A 77 -6.90 4.68 3.76
C LEU A 77 -5.47 4.47 4.32
N GLU A 78 -5.21 3.30 4.91
CA GLU A 78 -3.87 2.96 5.41
C GLU A 78 -2.84 2.88 4.29
N GLU A 79 -3.19 2.26 3.16
CA GLU A 79 -2.28 2.12 2.01
C GLU A 79 -2.04 3.46 1.29
N ILE A 80 -3.08 4.27 1.09
CA ILE A 80 -2.94 5.64 0.55
C ILE A 80 -2.03 6.48 1.45
N LYS A 81 -2.19 6.38 2.77
CA LYS A 81 -1.37 7.13 3.72
C LYS A 81 0.10 6.74 3.61
N LYS A 82 0.41 5.44 3.53
CA LYS A 82 1.79 4.95 3.33
C LYS A 82 2.40 5.49 2.04
N MET A 83 1.67 5.44 0.93
CA MET A 83 2.18 5.95 -0.36
C MET A 83 2.40 7.47 -0.32
N LYS A 84 1.56 8.22 0.39
CA LYS A 84 1.72 9.68 0.48
C LYS A 84 2.99 10.11 1.24
N GLU A 85 3.53 9.24 2.09
CA GLU A 85 4.77 9.51 2.84
C GLU A 85 6.03 9.33 1.98
N ASP A 86 5.92 8.64 0.84
CA ASP A 86 7.00 8.43 -0.13
C ASP A 86 6.66 9.13 -1.46
N LYS A 87 7.46 10.13 -1.84
CA LYS A 87 7.20 10.93 -3.03
C LYS A 87 7.21 10.11 -4.32
N GLU A 88 8.14 9.17 -4.46
CA GLU A 88 8.27 8.36 -5.68
C GLU A 88 7.08 7.42 -5.82
N GLU A 89 6.68 6.76 -4.72
CA GLU A 89 5.49 5.93 -4.67
C GLU A 89 4.21 6.73 -4.98
N TRP A 90 4.12 7.97 -4.47
CA TRP A 90 2.99 8.87 -4.72
C TRP A 90 2.92 9.32 -6.17
N ASP A 91 4.04 9.72 -6.76
CA ASP A 91 4.11 10.15 -8.16
C ASP A 91 3.72 9.00 -9.11
N GLU A 92 4.22 7.78 -8.85
CA GLU A 92 3.82 6.58 -9.60
C GLU A 92 2.32 6.26 -9.46
N PHE A 93 1.78 6.39 -8.25
CA PHE A 93 0.35 6.17 -8.00
C PHE A 93 -0.53 7.16 -8.80
N PHE A 94 -0.15 8.43 -8.87
CA PHE A 94 -0.88 9.43 -9.66
C PHE A 94 -0.74 9.19 -11.16
N GLN A 95 0.42 8.72 -11.63
CA GLN A 95 0.57 8.34 -13.02
C GLN A 95 -0.43 7.24 -13.42
N LEU A 96 -0.55 6.18 -12.60
CA LEU A 96 -1.52 5.10 -12.83
C LEU A 96 -2.98 5.59 -12.78
N THR A 97 -3.27 6.52 -11.87
CA THR A 97 -4.57 7.18 -11.77
C THR A 97 -4.93 7.93 -13.07
N ASP A 98 -3.99 8.70 -13.60
CA ASP A 98 -4.16 9.44 -14.87
C ASP A 98 -4.31 8.52 -16.08
N GLU A 99 -3.53 7.44 -16.13
CA GLU A 99 -3.63 6.43 -17.20
C GLU A 99 -5.01 5.80 -17.22
N TYR A 100 -5.53 5.41 -16.05
CA TYR A 100 -6.87 4.81 -15.93
C TYR A 100 -7.98 5.81 -16.27
N LEU A 101 -7.86 7.07 -15.84
CA LEU A 101 -8.80 8.13 -16.23
C LEU A 101 -8.86 8.29 -17.75
N LYS A 102 -7.70 8.31 -18.43
CA LYS A 102 -7.61 8.40 -19.90
C LYS A 102 -8.21 7.18 -20.59
N GLU A 103 -8.01 5.97 -20.04
CA GLU A 103 -8.63 4.76 -20.60
C GLU A 103 -10.16 4.84 -20.52
N LYS A 104 -10.70 5.24 -19.37
CA LYS A 104 -12.13 5.41 -19.16
C LYS A 104 -12.74 6.49 -20.06
N SER A 105 -12.03 7.60 -20.28
CA SER A 105 -12.55 8.67 -21.15
C SER A 105 -12.63 8.21 -22.61
N LYS A 106 -11.66 7.41 -23.09
CA LYS A 106 -11.64 6.88 -24.46
C LYS A 106 -12.76 5.87 -24.72
N LYS A 107 -13.12 5.03 -23.74
CA LYS A 107 -14.19 4.04 -23.87
C LYS A 107 -15.61 4.65 -23.95
N LYS A 108 -15.75 5.94 -23.65
CA LYS A 108 -17.03 6.67 -23.71
C LYS A 108 -17.27 7.41 -25.03
N SER A 109 -16.28 7.45 -25.93
CA SER A 109 -16.37 8.04 -27.27
C SER A 109 -16.66 6.99 -28.33
#